data_AF-A0A252CF60-F1
#
_entry.id   AF-A0A252CF60-F1
#
_cell.length_a   1.000
_cell.length_b   1.000
_cell.length_c   1.000
_cell.angle_alpha   90.00
_cell.angle_beta   90.00
_cell.angle_gamma   90.00
#
_symmetry.space_group_name_H-M   'P 1'
#
loop_
_entity.id
_entity.type
_entity.pdbx_description
1 polymer ?
#
loop_
_entity_poly.entity_id
_entity_poly.type
_entity_poly.pdbx_seq_one_letter_code
_entity_poly.pdbx_strand_id
1 'polypeptide(L)'
;MERLYKEECQFCHTSKIINGFDSFESEESQRYPGGYEIPIFIHVHNKSTAKEFLESEGWRYYKGIVFCPSCFKTLDDGYVVLDKYKQFYSKKVICDVPDLSFIMKLEEAESMSLVTYNNEAVHYTNALPVICKYLKGEWRADIIGYLKVHSNQQLNLGYPKEIEKRNSH
;
A
#
# COMPACT_ATOMS: atom_id res chain seq x y z
N MET A 1 26.54 -2.26 16.41
CA MET A 1 26.15 -1.14 15.52
C MET A 1 24.89 -0.53 16.06
N GLU A 2 24.87 0.79 16.24
CA GLU A 2 23.71 1.51 16.76
C GLU A 2 22.63 1.59 15.67
N ARG A 3 21.47 1.00 15.94
CA ARG A 3 20.31 1.04 15.05
C ARG A 3 19.63 2.39 15.28
N LEU A 4 19.62 3.26 14.28
CA LEU A 4 18.99 4.58 14.40
C LEU A 4 17.50 4.55 14.08
N TYR A 5 17.12 3.76 13.08
CA TYR A 5 15.73 3.72 12.62
C TYR A 5 15.39 2.34 12.04
N LYS A 6 14.14 1.91 12.21
CA LYS A 6 13.56 0.74 11.54
C LYS A 6 12.23 1.19 10.92
N GLU A 7 12.07 0.91 9.64
CA GLU A 7 10.80 1.10 8.94
C GLU A 7 10.26 -0.25 8.46
N GLU A 8 8.94 -0.38 8.39
CA GLU A 8 8.28 -1.61 7.98
C GLU A 8 7.12 -1.34 7.02
N CYS A 9 7.08 -2.09 5.91
CA CYS A 9 6.01 -2.02 4.93
C CYS A 9 4.73 -2.58 5.52
N GLN A 10 3.65 -1.80 5.49
CA GLN A 10 2.35 -2.20 6.06
C GLN A 10 1.64 -3.29 5.26
N PHE A 11 2.11 -3.56 4.04
CA PHE A 11 1.52 -4.55 3.15
C PHE A 11 2.17 -5.92 3.29
N CYS A 12 3.49 -6.00 3.11
CA CYS A 12 4.24 -7.25 3.08
C CYS A 12 5.10 -7.47 4.34
N HIS A 13 5.09 -6.53 5.30
CA HIS A 13 5.92 -6.56 6.52
C HIS A 13 7.43 -6.65 6.28
N THR A 14 7.88 -6.38 5.05
CA THR A 14 9.31 -6.21 4.77
C THR A 14 9.80 -5.01 5.55
N SER A 15 10.90 -5.18 6.30
CA SER A 15 11.49 -4.11 7.09
C SER A 15 12.85 -3.69 6.56
N LYS A 16 13.17 -2.41 6.72
CA LYS A 16 14.49 -1.84 6.43
C LYS A 16 15.04 -1.22 7.71
N ILE A 17 16.23 -1.68 8.10
CA ILE A 17 16.98 -1.14 9.24
C ILE A 17 17.96 -0.12 8.69
N ILE A 18 17.98 1.06 9.30
CA ILE A 18 18.90 2.15 8.98
C ILE A 18 19.86 2.34 10.15
N ASN A 19 21.14 2.35 9.81
CA ASN A 19 22.27 2.48 10.70
C ASN A 19 22.85 3.90 10.61
N GLY A 20 23.64 4.30 11.60
CA GLY A 20 24.28 5.64 11.60
C GLY A 20 25.36 5.90 10.56
N PHE A 21 25.63 4.94 9.68
CA PHE A 21 26.56 5.10 8.56
C PHE A 21 25.83 5.24 7.21
N ASP A 22 24.52 5.07 7.18
CA ASP A 22 23.75 5.19 5.95
C ASP A 22 23.64 6.67 5.55
N SER A 23 23.73 6.93 4.24
CA SER A 23 23.60 8.26 3.65
C SER A 23 22.91 8.18 2.31
N PHE A 24 22.27 9.28 1.89
CA PHE A 24 21.68 9.44 0.56
C PHE A 24 22.18 10.74 -0.08
N GLU A 25 22.11 10.78 -1.41
CA GLU A 25 22.35 12.00 -2.18
C GLU A 25 21.15 12.95 -2.01
N SER A 26 21.43 14.21 -1.66
CA SER A 26 20.41 15.24 -1.68
C SER A 26 20.13 15.70 -3.12
N GLU A 27 19.02 16.42 -3.31
CA GLU A 27 18.72 17.08 -4.60
C GLU A 27 19.65 18.28 -4.89
N GLU A 28 20.47 18.68 -3.91
CA GLU A 28 21.40 19.77 -4.03
C GLU A 28 22.79 19.28 -4.47
N SER A 29 23.42 20.07 -5.32
CA SER A 29 24.80 19.85 -5.76
C SER A 29 25.66 21.05 -5.42
N GLN A 30 26.88 20.80 -4.94
CA GLN A 30 27.87 21.85 -4.72
C GLN A 30 28.69 22.07 -5.98
N ARG A 31 28.79 23.33 -6.41
CA ARG A 31 29.58 23.75 -7.58
C ARG A 31 30.97 24.21 -7.16
N TYR A 32 32.00 23.69 -7.84
CA TYR A 32 33.40 23.98 -7.51
C TYR A 32 34.08 24.87 -8.56
N PRO A 33 35.20 25.55 -8.19
CA PRO A 33 36.01 26.30 -9.13
C PRO A 33 36.54 25.38 -10.25
N GLY A 34 36.08 25.58 -11.48
CA GLY A 34 36.32 24.68 -12.61
C GLY A 34 35.05 24.13 -13.26
N GLY A 35 33.86 24.41 -12.69
CA GLY A 35 32.57 24.16 -13.33
C GLY A 35 32.00 22.75 -13.12
N TYR A 36 32.67 21.90 -12.35
CA TYR A 36 32.14 20.60 -11.96
C TYR A 36 31.20 20.71 -10.74
N GLU A 37 30.15 19.89 -10.75
CA GLU A 37 29.13 19.80 -9.70
C GLU A 37 29.19 18.42 -9.06
N ILE A 38 29.12 18.37 -7.73
CA ILE A 38 29.16 17.13 -6.95
C ILE A 38 27.90 17.07 -6.07
N PRO A 39 27.18 15.93 -6.03
CA PRO A 39 26.01 15.77 -5.16
C PRO A 39 26.42 15.85 -3.69
N ILE A 40 25.56 16.45 -2.88
CA ILE A 40 25.76 16.53 -1.42
C ILE A 40 25.22 15.25 -0.78
N PHE A 41 26.04 14.57 0.01
CA PHE A 41 25.61 13.39 0.77
C PHE A 41 25.13 13.79 2.16
N ILE A 42 23.92 13.36 2.53
CA ILE A 42 23.33 13.59 3.85
C ILE A 42 23.41 12.29 4.67
N HIS A 43 24.05 12.35 5.83
CA HIS A 43 24.09 11.25 6.77
C HIS A 43 22.77 11.13 7.54
N VAL A 44 22.27 9.89 7.69
CA VAL A 44 21.07 9.62 8.47
C VAL A 44 21.40 9.67 9.96
N HIS A 45 20.80 10.62 10.67
CA HIS A 45 21.07 10.85 12.10
C HIS A 45 19.79 11.01 12.94
N ASN A 46 18.62 11.11 12.30
CA ASN A 46 17.33 11.24 12.97
C ASN A 46 16.20 10.65 12.11
N LYS A 47 14.97 10.68 12.64
CA LYS A 47 13.79 10.15 11.94
C LYS A 47 13.46 10.88 10.63
N SER A 48 13.66 12.20 10.55
CA SER A 48 13.35 12.98 9.34
C SER A 48 14.29 12.60 8.20
N THR A 49 15.60 12.61 8.46
CA THR A 49 16.63 12.19 7.49
C THR A 49 16.52 10.71 7.12
N ALA A 50 16.10 9.85 8.05
CA ALA A 50 15.79 8.46 7.76
C ALA A 50 14.61 8.31 6.78
N LYS A 51 13.59 9.15 6.88
CA LYS A 51 12.44 9.15 5.96
C LYS A 51 12.86 9.58 4.57
N GLU A 52 13.63 10.66 4.46
CA GLU A 52 14.18 11.16 3.19
C GLU A 52 15.07 10.11 2.52
N PHE A 53 15.96 9.46 3.29
CA PHE A 53 16.75 8.32 2.83
C PHE A 53 15.86 7.20 2.25
N LEU A 54 14.82 6.78 2.99
CA LEU A 54 13.91 5.74 2.52
C LEU A 54 13.16 6.15 1.26
N GLU A 55 12.74 7.41 1.15
CA GLU A 55 12.06 7.95 -0.03
C GLU A 55 12.98 7.97 -1.27
N SER A 56 14.27 8.29 -1.08
CA SER A 56 15.31 8.20 -2.13
C SER A 56 15.51 6.74 -2.60
N GLU A 57 15.35 5.80 -1.68
CA GLU A 57 15.39 4.35 -1.94
C GLU A 57 14.05 3.79 -2.47
N GLY A 58 13.11 4.69 -2.82
CA GLY A 58 11.84 4.35 -3.45
C GLY A 58 10.72 3.94 -2.49
N TRP A 59 10.92 4.00 -1.17
CA TRP A 59 9.83 3.82 -0.21
C TRP A 59 8.83 4.97 -0.36
N ARG A 60 7.57 4.69 -0.04
CA ARG A 60 6.48 5.65 -0.20
C ARG A 60 5.59 5.67 1.03
N TYR A 61 5.16 6.88 1.38
CA TYR A 61 4.32 7.16 2.53
C TYR A 61 2.99 7.72 2.00
N TYR A 62 1.95 6.88 1.93
CA TYR A 62 0.64 7.29 1.42
C TYR A 62 -0.37 7.40 2.56
N LYS A 63 -0.87 8.62 2.81
CA LYS A 63 -1.82 8.92 3.89
C LYS A 63 -1.39 8.38 5.27
N GLY A 64 -0.09 8.39 5.55
CA GLY A 64 0.50 7.89 6.82
C GLY A 64 0.76 6.38 6.86
N ILE A 65 0.51 5.66 5.77
CA ILE A 65 0.82 4.23 5.62
C ILE A 65 2.12 4.09 4.82
N VAL A 66 3.00 3.19 5.27
CA VAL A 66 4.33 2.99 4.69
C VAL A 66 4.33 1.79 3.75
N PHE A 67 4.89 1.97 2.55
CA PHE A 67 5.03 0.94 1.54
C PHE A 67 6.47 0.84 1.07
N CYS A 68 6.96 -0.39 0.92
CA CYS A 68 8.21 -0.63 0.22
C CYS A 68 8.05 -0.37 -1.29
N PRO A 69 9.15 -0.16 -2.03
CA PRO A 69 9.10 0.24 -3.44
C PRO A 69 8.30 -0.73 -4.32
N SER A 70 8.49 -2.04 -4.10
CA SER A 70 7.80 -3.08 -4.86
C SER A 70 6.30 -3.10 -4.59
N CYS A 71 5.88 -3.08 -3.32
CA CYS A 71 4.46 -3.12 -2.97
C CYS A 71 3.74 -1.83 -3.37
N PHE A 72 4.36 -0.67 -3.21
CA PHE A 72 3.75 0.59 -3.64
C PHE A 72 3.45 0.55 -5.13
N LYS A 73 4.43 0.19 -5.96
CA LYS A 73 4.24 0.10 -7.41
C LYS A 73 3.14 -0.89 -7.80
N THR A 74 3.16 -2.10 -7.24
CA THR A 74 2.13 -3.11 -7.51
C THR A 74 0.72 -2.61 -7.16
N LEU A 75 0.59 -1.84 -6.07
CA LEU A 75 -0.70 -1.32 -5.62
C LEU A 75 -1.17 -0.09 -6.39
N ASP A 76 -0.25 0.78 -6.79
CA ASP A 76 -0.55 2.02 -7.49
C ASP A 76 -0.93 1.75 -8.95
N ASP A 77 -0.24 0.81 -9.60
CA ASP A 77 -0.53 0.34 -10.96
C ASP A 77 -1.67 -0.70 -11.00
N GLY A 78 -2.06 -1.22 -9.83
CA GLY A 78 -3.04 -2.28 -9.69
C GLY A 78 -4.48 -1.78 -9.66
N TYR A 79 -5.40 -2.60 -10.16
CA TYR A 79 -6.83 -2.32 -10.19
C TYR A 79 -7.63 -3.40 -9.46
N VAL A 80 -8.77 -2.97 -8.94
CA VAL A 80 -9.82 -3.85 -8.41
C VAL A 80 -11.13 -3.48 -9.09
N VAL A 81 -11.94 -4.49 -9.38
CA VAL A 81 -13.29 -4.30 -9.88
C VAL A 81 -14.24 -4.31 -8.69
N LEU A 82 -15.13 -3.32 -8.62
CA LEU A 82 -16.11 -3.11 -7.58
C LEU A 82 -17.53 -3.04 -8.16
N ASP A 83 -18.52 -3.53 -7.45
CA ASP A 83 -19.93 -3.30 -7.77
C ASP A 83 -20.52 -2.14 -6.96
N LYS A 84 -21.79 -1.79 -7.21
CA LYS A 84 -22.56 -0.82 -6.41
C LYS A 84 -22.60 -1.17 -4.91
N TYR A 85 -22.31 -2.41 -4.55
CA TYR A 85 -22.30 -2.98 -3.21
C TYR A 85 -20.86 -3.35 -2.73
N LYS A 86 -19.83 -2.61 -3.18
CA LYS A 86 -18.43 -2.65 -2.70
C LYS A 86 -17.77 -4.04 -2.54
N GLN A 87 -18.05 -4.98 -3.44
CA GLN A 87 -17.31 -6.25 -3.51
C GLN A 87 -16.02 -6.13 -4.34
N PHE A 88 -15.07 -7.04 -4.19
CA PHE A 88 -13.83 -7.16 -4.95
C PHE A 88 -13.87 -8.38 -5.85
N TYR A 89 -13.62 -8.19 -7.13
CA TYR A 89 -13.67 -9.27 -8.09
C TYR A 89 -12.27 -9.64 -8.59
N SER A 90 -12.06 -10.93 -8.84
CA SER A 90 -10.95 -11.50 -9.61
C SER A 90 -11.48 -12.54 -10.59
N LYS A 91 -10.69 -12.91 -11.62
CA LYS A 91 -11.11 -13.93 -12.62
C LYS A 91 -11.59 -15.26 -12.01
N LYS A 92 -11.27 -15.54 -10.75
CA LYS A 92 -11.55 -16.81 -10.08
C LYS A 92 -12.57 -16.71 -8.95
N VAL A 93 -12.64 -15.58 -8.25
CA VAL A 93 -13.45 -15.43 -7.02
C VAL A 93 -13.95 -14.00 -6.84
N ILE A 94 -15.07 -13.89 -6.12
CA ILE A 94 -15.71 -12.65 -5.67
C ILE A 94 -15.53 -12.60 -4.15
N CYS A 95 -15.13 -11.45 -3.61
CA CYS A 95 -14.87 -11.28 -2.18
C CYS A 95 -15.28 -9.91 -1.67
N ASP A 96 -15.87 -9.86 -0.49
CA ASP A 96 -16.36 -8.60 0.09
C ASP A 96 -15.28 -7.76 0.78
N VAL A 97 -14.10 -8.35 0.96
CA VAL A 97 -12.93 -7.74 1.60
C VAL A 97 -11.79 -7.71 0.59
N PRO A 98 -11.01 -6.62 0.54
CA PRO A 98 -9.84 -6.57 -0.32
C PRO A 98 -8.84 -7.64 0.09
N ASP A 99 -8.76 -8.71 -0.70
CA ASP A 99 -7.58 -9.57 -0.73
C ASP A 99 -6.60 -9.00 -1.73
N LEU A 100 -5.33 -9.05 -1.33
CA LEU A 100 -4.20 -8.64 -2.14
C LEU A 100 -4.07 -9.52 -3.38
N SER A 101 -4.59 -10.75 -3.33
CA SER A 101 -4.67 -11.65 -4.47
C SER A 101 -5.63 -11.17 -5.58
N PHE A 102 -6.47 -10.16 -5.33
CA PHE A 102 -7.41 -9.61 -6.33
C PHE A 102 -6.89 -8.39 -7.06
N ILE A 103 -5.69 -7.93 -6.73
CA ILE A 103 -5.04 -6.88 -7.50
C ILE A 103 -4.71 -7.45 -8.88
N MET A 104 -5.23 -6.81 -9.92
CA MET A 104 -5.04 -7.20 -11.30
C MET A 104 -4.62 -6.02 -12.16
N LYS A 105 -4.24 -6.31 -13.41
CA LYS A 105 -3.97 -5.25 -14.39
C LYS A 105 -5.27 -4.63 -14.89
N LEU A 106 -5.19 -3.40 -15.39
CA LEU A 106 -6.35 -2.68 -15.91
C LEU A 106 -7.11 -3.47 -16.98
N GLU A 107 -6.41 -4.10 -17.92
CA GLU A 107 -7.03 -4.84 -19.02
C GLU A 107 -7.81 -6.07 -18.52
N GLU A 108 -7.34 -6.68 -17.43
CA GLU A 108 -8.04 -7.79 -16.79
C GLU A 108 -9.31 -7.31 -16.10
N ALA A 109 -9.24 -6.17 -15.41
CA ALA A 109 -10.38 -5.55 -14.75
C ALA A 109 -11.47 -5.14 -15.75
N GLU A 110 -11.08 -4.55 -16.89
CA GLU A 110 -11.98 -4.19 -17.98
C GLU A 110 -12.66 -5.41 -18.60
N SER A 111 -11.91 -6.50 -18.83
CA SER A 111 -12.50 -7.72 -19.36
C SER A 111 -13.57 -8.32 -18.43
N MET A 112 -13.41 -8.19 -17.12
CA MET A 112 -14.34 -8.72 -16.13
C MET A 112 -15.63 -7.91 -16.03
N SER A 113 -15.56 -6.58 -16.14
CA SER A 113 -16.75 -5.73 -16.08
C SER A 113 -17.71 -5.99 -17.26
N LEU A 114 -17.15 -6.33 -18.43
CA LEU A 114 -17.92 -6.64 -19.65
C LEU A 114 -18.58 -8.02 -19.61
N VAL A 115 -17.98 -9.01 -18.94
CA VAL A 115 -18.43 -10.40 -18.96
C VAL A 115 -19.51 -10.69 -17.92
N THR A 116 -19.41 -10.08 -16.73
CA THR A 116 -20.03 -10.69 -15.55
C THR A 116 -21.44 -10.18 -15.23
N TYR A 117 -21.80 -8.92 -15.55
CA TYR A 117 -23.11 -8.37 -15.12
C TYR A 117 -23.73 -7.38 -16.12
N ASN A 118 -24.49 -7.90 -17.08
CA ASN A 118 -25.27 -7.11 -18.06
C ASN A 118 -26.32 -6.14 -17.46
N ASN A 119 -26.48 -6.04 -16.13
CA ASN A 119 -27.45 -5.18 -15.45
C ASN A 119 -26.94 -4.48 -14.15
N GLU A 120 -25.67 -4.63 -13.77
CA GLU A 120 -25.12 -3.96 -12.58
C GLU A 120 -24.01 -2.98 -12.98
N ALA A 121 -24.03 -1.78 -12.39
CA ALA A 121 -22.97 -0.80 -12.64
C ALA A 121 -21.72 -1.22 -11.87
N VAL A 122 -20.85 -1.95 -12.55
CA VAL A 122 -19.55 -2.36 -12.07
C VAL A 122 -18.53 -1.27 -12.43
N HIS A 123 -17.71 -0.87 -11.46
CA HIS A 123 -16.68 0.16 -11.59
C HIS A 123 -15.30 -0.44 -11.30
N TYR A 124 -14.28 -0.09 -12.06
CA TYR A 124 -12.89 -0.39 -11.69
C TYR A 124 -12.32 0.79 -10.89
N THR A 125 -11.50 0.50 -9.88
CA THR A 125 -10.84 1.51 -9.03
C THR A 125 -9.38 1.10 -8.80
N ASN A 126 -8.47 2.08 -8.70
CA ASN A 126 -7.08 1.81 -8.33
C ASN A 126 -7.01 1.11 -6.96
N ALA A 127 -6.15 0.12 -6.83
CA ALA A 127 -6.04 -0.72 -5.65
C ALA A 127 -5.49 0.03 -4.43
N LEU A 128 -4.48 0.90 -4.61
CA LEU A 128 -3.80 1.60 -3.51
C LEU A 128 -4.76 2.37 -2.57
N PRO A 129 -5.63 3.29 -3.06
CA PRO A 129 -6.57 3.99 -2.19
C PRO A 129 -7.53 3.05 -1.44
N VAL A 130 -7.91 1.95 -2.06
CA VAL A 130 -8.83 0.96 -1.52
C VAL A 130 -8.17 0.18 -0.38
N ILE A 131 -6.97 -0.37 -0.62
CA ILE A 131 -6.18 -1.07 0.41
C ILE A 131 -5.87 -0.13 1.59
N CYS A 132 -5.58 1.16 1.32
CA CYS A 132 -5.34 2.13 2.38
C CYS A 132 -6.55 2.36 3.29
N LYS A 133 -7.76 2.44 2.72
CA LYS A 133 -9.00 2.55 3.51
C LYS A 133 -9.22 1.30 4.37
N TYR A 134 -8.92 0.12 3.83
CA TYR A 134 -8.98 -1.13 4.57
C TYR A 134 -8.00 -1.15 5.76
N LEU A 135 -6.73 -0.82 5.53
CA LEU A 135 -5.70 -0.78 6.58
C LEU A 135 -6.03 0.22 7.69
N LYS A 136 -6.78 1.29 7.40
CA LYS A 136 -7.26 2.26 8.39
C LYS A 136 -8.54 1.83 9.13
N GLY A 137 -9.14 0.70 8.76
CA GLY A 137 -10.40 0.22 9.31
C GLY A 137 -11.63 1.01 8.86
N GLU A 138 -11.50 1.90 7.87
CA GLU A 138 -12.60 2.71 7.31
C GLU A 138 -13.61 1.84 6.54
N TRP A 139 -13.22 0.62 6.15
CA TRP A 139 -14.05 -0.33 5.40
C TRP A 139 -15.13 -1.05 6.23
N ARG A 140 -15.07 -0.95 7.58
CA ARG A 140 -16.04 -1.60 8.48
C ARG A 140 -17.48 -1.11 8.29
N ALA A 141 -17.67 0.13 7.86
CA ALA A 141 -19.00 0.68 7.58
C ALA A 141 -19.68 0.00 6.38
N ASP A 142 -18.90 -0.49 5.42
CA ASP A 142 -19.39 -1.07 4.17
C ASP A 142 -19.85 -2.53 4.35
N ILE A 143 -19.15 -3.28 5.20
CA ILE A 143 -19.53 -4.65 5.61
C ILE A 143 -20.93 -4.69 6.25
N ILE A 144 -21.32 -3.66 7.03
CA ILE A 144 -22.65 -3.59 7.66
C ILE A 144 -23.75 -3.46 6.60
N GLY A 145 -23.50 -2.72 5.51
CA GLY A 145 -24.41 -2.62 4.38
C GLY A 145 -24.58 -3.96 3.67
N TYR A 146 -23.47 -4.67 3.43
CA TYR A 146 -23.48 -6.00 2.81
C TYR A 146 -24.28 -7.02 3.63
N LEU A 147 -24.03 -7.11 4.94
CA LEU A 147 -24.74 -8.03 5.85
C LEU A 147 -26.25 -7.82 5.86
N LYS A 148 -26.71 -6.57 5.65
CA LYS A 148 -28.14 -6.25 5.55
C LYS A 148 -28.76 -6.77 4.25
N VAL A 149 -28.01 -6.80 3.15
CA VAL A 149 -28.47 -7.26 1.83
C VAL A 149 -28.35 -8.78 1.70
N HIS A 150 -27.34 -9.40 2.34
CA HIS A 150 -27.00 -10.81 2.23
C HIS A 150 -27.07 -11.53 3.59
N SER A 151 -28.19 -11.38 4.29
CA SER A 151 -28.38 -11.85 5.68
C SER A 151 -28.15 -13.35 5.92
N ASN A 152 -28.16 -14.16 4.86
CA ASN A 152 -28.06 -15.62 4.93
C ASN A 152 -26.64 -16.14 4.67
N GLN A 153 -25.66 -15.27 4.44
CA GLN A 153 -24.27 -15.66 4.19
C GLN A 153 -23.41 -15.49 5.43
N GLN A 154 -22.57 -16.48 5.69
CA GLN A 154 -21.58 -16.43 6.76
C GLN A 154 -20.32 -15.73 6.24
N LEU A 155 -20.09 -14.50 6.69
CA LEU A 155 -18.93 -13.70 6.30
C LEU A 155 -17.71 -14.06 7.14
N ASN A 156 -16.62 -14.48 6.49
CA ASN A 156 -15.30 -14.51 7.10
C ASN A 156 -14.67 -13.12 6.96
N LEU A 157 -14.85 -12.30 7.99
CA LEU A 157 -14.21 -10.99 8.02
C LEU A 157 -12.70 -11.19 8.10
N GLY A 158 -12.00 -10.84 7.02
CA GLY A 158 -10.58 -10.54 7.11
C GLY A 158 -10.45 -9.29 7.97
N TYR A 159 -10.22 -9.47 9.27
CA TYR A 159 -9.82 -8.37 10.12
C TYR A 159 -8.52 -7.81 9.52
N PRO A 160 -8.38 -6.49 9.30
CA PRO A 160 -7.06 -5.93 9.07
C PRO A 160 -6.24 -6.48 10.22
N LYS A 161 -5.19 -7.27 9.91
CA LYS A 161 -4.45 -8.05 10.91
C LYS A 161 -4.43 -7.22 12.16
N GLU A 162 -5.01 -7.72 13.26
CA GLU A 162 -4.71 -7.11 14.54
C GLU A 162 -3.19 -7.00 14.51
N ILE A 163 -2.71 -5.76 14.54
CA ILE A 163 -1.30 -5.49 14.77
C ILE A 163 -1.11 -6.10 16.15
N GLU A 164 -0.79 -7.38 16.19
CA GLU A 164 -0.35 -8.06 17.39
C GLU A 164 0.89 -7.26 17.77
N LYS A 165 0.69 -6.25 18.62
CA LYS A 165 1.72 -5.81 19.53
C LYS A 165 2.03 -7.06 20.34
N ARG A 166 2.97 -7.86 19.85
CA ARG A 166 3.70 -8.82 20.68
C ARG A 166 4.52 -8.01 21.67
N ASN A 167 3.84 -7.50 22.68
CA ASN A 167 4.41 -7.12 23.95
C ASN A 167 4.32 -8.35 24.85
N SER A 168 5.36 -9.19 24.84
CA SER A 168 5.75 -10.08 25.94
C SER A 168 7.11 -10.65 25.53
N HIS A 169 8.20 -9.99 25.96
CA HIS A 169 9.06 -10.43 27.08
C HIS A 169 9.90 -11.65 26.70
#